data_AF-D4KAD8-F1
#
_entry.id   AF-D4KAD8-F1
#
_cell.length_a   1.000
_cell.length_b   1.000
_cell.length_c   1.000
_cell.angle_alpha   90.00
_cell.angle_beta   90.00
_cell.angle_gamma   90.00
#
_symmetry.space_group_name_H-M   'P 1'
#
loop_
_entity.id
_entity.type
_entity.pdbx_description
1 polymer ?
#
loop_
_entity_poly.entity_id
_entity_poly.type
_entity_poly.pdbx_seq_one_letter_code
_entity_poly.pdbx_strand_id
1 'polypeptide(L)'
;MADFCYFCKKKIGFFDTSSRTAFAQTVCGNCVNKVNRVAILYNREFSEYTLYSLEDAGKILEKAPSFEMYISRYLKIRAEYEPQIQHYQELAEKEKKTLKEIEKGMDDDRREYEAELKECEKEWKAERASSDYKNELKEYEKARRRGDEVAARTLKRLMDAVDDNYRAEVEKKQNSYNRFQREPLELCEEWKSIVKCYEAIVNRLRNYQAVKEYVFRVTEVPSEKLVLGHEIERRSEEKSEGREYILLYLKKILKVDESRLQEAANNDVILAEFGKSWINSGVEKLLIKERLNEGSIERLQHAIESHKILLSTVSDPDILRRAEDAMDESEKTLDECMKTRGDLDKEFNRKDLELKAAFNRLTEPDTRKLASENNTNSANIVKATTTKQSNNSQTVTIAQPAAVKPSEKQEKGVTCGNCGKENKDGAKFCRYCGTPLVAKSIRFCTECGHKIRPGGKFCPACGTKVED
;
A
#
# COMPACT_ATOMS: atom_id res chain seq x y z
N MET A 1 -10.25 -17.15 -37.88
CA MET A 1 -9.91 -15.73 -38.14
C MET A 1 -11.14 -14.84 -38.46
N ALA A 2 -12.38 -15.28 -38.17
CA ALA A 2 -13.60 -14.60 -38.62
C ALA A 2 -13.91 -13.27 -37.89
N ASP A 3 -13.33 -13.01 -36.72
CA ASP A 3 -13.73 -11.85 -35.90
C ASP A 3 -12.75 -10.68 -35.86
N PHE A 4 -11.57 -10.83 -36.49
CA PHE A 4 -10.70 -9.67 -36.73
C PHE A 4 -11.39 -8.66 -37.65
N CYS A 5 -11.12 -7.37 -37.49
CA CYS A 5 -11.73 -6.38 -38.39
C CYS A 5 -11.27 -6.61 -39.85
N TYR A 6 -12.07 -6.15 -40.81
CA TYR A 6 -11.80 -6.34 -42.25
C TYR A 6 -10.35 -5.98 -42.64
N PHE A 7 -9.85 -4.87 -42.12
CA PHE A 7 -8.49 -4.39 -42.38
C PHE A 7 -7.40 -5.32 -41.81
N CYS A 8 -7.60 -5.83 -40.59
CA CYS A 8 -6.68 -6.80 -39.99
C CYS A 8 -6.68 -8.10 -40.78
N LYS A 9 -7.85 -8.63 -41.15
CA LYS A 9 -7.94 -9.85 -41.98
C LYS A 9 -7.16 -9.72 -43.30
N LYS A 10 -7.31 -8.58 -43.98
CA LYS A 10 -6.61 -8.31 -45.25
C LYS A 10 -5.09 -8.24 -45.07
N LYS A 11 -4.61 -7.61 -43.98
CA LYS A 11 -3.18 -7.56 -43.66
C LYS A 11 -2.62 -8.93 -43.31
N ILE A 12 -3.31 -9.70 -42.47
CA ILE A 12 -2.90 -11.03 -42.05
C ILE A 12 -2.76 -11.97 -43.26
N GLY A 13 -3.69 -11.91 -44.22
CA GLY A 13 -3.64 -12.72 -45.44
C GLY A 13 -2.60 -12.28 -46.47
N PHE A 14 -1.97 -11.11 -46.31
CA PHE A 14 -0.97 -10.59 -47.25
C PHE A 14 0.48 -10.83 -46.79
N PHE A 15 0.70 -10.95 -45.48
CA PHE A 15 2.03 -11.12 -44.89
C PHE A 15 2.26 -12.56 -44.46
N ASP A 16 2.95 -13.34 -45.30
CA ASP A 16 3.44 -14.68 -44.96
C ASP A 16 4.64 -14.53 -44.01
N THR A 17 4.35 -14.33 -42.72
CA THR A 17 5.37 -13.88 -41.75
C THR A 17 5.68 -14.96 -40.73
N SER A 18 6.80 -15.66 -40.97
CA SER A 18 7.42 -16.66 -40.10
C SER A 18 8.12 -16.06 -38.86
N SER A 19 7.76 -14.84 -38.43
CA SER A 19 8.42 -14.09 -37.35
C SER A 19 7.46 -13.64 -36.24
N ARG A 20 7.83 -13.93 -35.00
CA ARG A 20 7.07 -13.64 -33.75
C ARG A 20 6.70 -12.15 -33.57
N THR A 21 7.53 -11.23 -34.04
CA THR A 21 7.31 -9.77 -33.88
C THR A 21 6.43 -9.16 -34.98
N ALA A 22 6.25 -9.85 -36.12
CA ALA A 22 5.50 -9.33 -37.26
C ALA A 22 3.97 -9.43 -37.08
N PHE A 23 3.48 -10.42 -36.32
CA PHE A 23 2.05 -10.65 -36.08
C PHE A 23 1.38 -9.57 -35.22
N ALA A 24 2.07 -9.07 -34.18
CA ALA A 24 1.52 -8.02 -33.32
C ALA A 24 1.39 -6.66 -34.03
N GLN A 25 2.28 -6.38 -35.01
CA GLN A 25 2.26 -5.15 -35.81
C GLN A 25 1.24 -5.18 -36.95
N THR A 26 0.71 -6.35 -37.32
CA THR A 26 -0.28 -6.52 -38.39
C THR A 26 -1.72 -6.30 -37.93
N VAL A 27 -1.98 -6.39 -36.61
CA VAL A 27 -3.31 -6.23 -36.00
C VAL A 27 -3.49 -4.80 -35.48
N CYS A 28 -4.66 -4.19 -35.73
CA CYS A 28 -4.95 -2.83 -35.27
C CYS A 28 -5.21 -2.77 -33.76
N GLY A 29 -4.95 -1.61 -33.15
CA GLY A 29 -5.12 -1.40 -31.70
C GLY A 29 -6.51 -1.76 -31.17
N ASN A 30 -7.58 -1.58 -31.95
CA ASN A 30 -8.92 -1.98 -31.53
C ASN A 30 -9.10 -3.50 -31.37
N CYS A 31 -8.51 -4.30 -32.27
CA CYS A 31 -8.57 -5.75 -32.15
C CYS A 31 -7.68 -6.24 -31.00
N VAL A 32 -6.47 -5.66 -30.86
CA VAL A 32 -5.58 -5.91 -29.72
C VAL A 32 -6.30 -5.63 -28.40
N ASN A 33 -6.95 -4.47 -28.28
CA ASN A 33 -7.69 -4.09 -27.07
C ASN A 33 -8.85 -5.03 -26.78
N LYS A 34 -9.61 -5.48 -27.79
CA LYS A 34 -10.71 -6.43 -27.57
C LYS A 34 -10.20 -7.78 -27.05
N VAL A 35 -9.09 -8.29 -27.57
CA VAL A 35 -8.48 -9.51 -27.05
C VAL A 35 -7.95 -9.29 -25.64
N ASN A 36 -7.22 -8.19 -25.40
CA ASN A 36 -6.71 -7.83 -24.07
C ASN A 36 -7.81 -7.74 -23.00
N ARG A 37 -9.00 -7.24 -23.37
CA ARG A 37 -10.16 -7.17 -22.46
C ARG A 37 -10.62 -8.53 -21.97
N VAL A 38 -10.48 -9.59 -22.76
CA VAL A 38 -10.77 -10.96 -22.34
C VAL A 38 -9.54 -11.60 -21.68
N ALA A 39 -8.35 -11.38 -22.26
CA ALA A 39 -7.06 -11.87 -21.79
C ALA A 39 -6.77 -11.54 -20.32
N ILE A 40 -7.22 -10.37 -19.86
CA ILE A 40 -7.06 -9.94 -18.47
C ILE A 40 -7.67 -10.94 -17.48
N LEU A 41 -8.76 -11.62 -17.87
CA LEU A 41 -9.39 -12.66 -17.05
C LEU A 41 -8.50 -13.87 -16.86
N TYR A 42 -7.49 -14.05 -17.71
CA TYR A 42 -6.52 -15.15 -17.67
C TYR A 42 -5.13 -14.70 -17.19
N ASN A 43 -4.98 -13.43 -16.80
CA ASN A 43 -3.68 -12.81 -16.50
C ASN A 43 -2.71 -12.94 -17.68
N ARG A 44 -3.18 -12.60 -18.87
CA ARG A 44 -2.41 -12.60 -20.12
C ARG A 44 -2.53 -11.28 -20.86
N GLU A 45 -1.61 -11.08 -21.79
CA GLU A 45 -1.68 -10.04 -22.80
C GLU A 45 -1.82 -10.62 -24.22
N PHE A 46 -2.23 -9.77 -25.16
CA PHE A 46 -2.42 -10.11 -26.57
C PHE A 46 -1.19 -10.79 -27.17
N SER A 47 0.01 -10.30 -26.86
CA SER A 47 1.28 -10.82 -27.37
C SER A 47 1.44 -12.32 -27.10
N GLU A 48 0.96 -12.81 -25.95
CA GLU A 48 1.03 -14.21 -25.56
C GLU A 48 0.14 -15.12 -26.41
N TYR A 49 -1.03 -14.63 -26.85
CA TYR A 49 -1.90 -15.36 -27.78
C TYR A 49 -1.41 -15.34 -29.23
N THR A 50 -0.28 -14.67 -29.49
CA THR A 50 0.29 -14.50 -30.84
C THR A 50 1.70 -15.07 -30.99
N LEU A 51 2.16 -15.84 -29.99
CA LEU A 51 3.51 -16.43 -29.94
C LEU A 51 3.84 -17.33 -31.14
N TYR A 52 2.83 -17.94 -31.76
CA TYR A 52 2.99 -18.89 -32.87
C TYR A 52 1.97 -18.70 -34.01
N SER A 53 0.74 -18.23 -33.72
CA SER A 53 -0.29 -17.93 -34.71
C SER A 53 -1.29 -16.90 -34.17
N LEU A 54 -2.08 -16.27 -35.05
CA LEU A 54 -3.22 -15.42 -34.64
C LEU A 54 -4.52 -16.22 -34.40
N GLU A 55 -4.45 -17.55 -34.39
CA GLU A 55 -5.63 -18.40 -34.26
C GLU A 55 -6.26 -18.24 -32.88
N ASP A 56 -5.45 -18.26 -31.82
CA ASP A 56 -5.92 -18.18 -30.43
C ASP A 56 -6.49 -16.80 -30.13
N ALA A 57 -5.78 -15.73 -30.52
CA ALA A 57 -6.30 -14.37 -30.46
C ALA A 57 -7.63 -14.22 -31.23
N GLY A 58 -7.78 -14.93 -32.36
CA GLY A 58 -9.02 -14.99 -33.12
C GLY A 58 -10.16 -15.69 -32.36
N LYS A 59 -9.90 -16.83 -31.73
CA LYS A 59 -10.88 -17.58 -30.91
C LYS A 59 -11.32 -16.77 -29.69
N ILE A 60 -10.41 -16.07 -29.03
CA ILE A 60 -10.72 -15.15 -27.93
C ILE A 60 -11.65 -14.03 -28.43
N LEU A 61 -11.33 -13.45 -29.59
CA LEU A 61 -12.11 -12.35 -30.16
C LEU A 61 -13.52 -12.77 -30.57
N GLU A 62 -13.67 -13.97 -31.14
CA GLU A 62 -14.95 -14.60 -31.48
C GLU A 62 -15.85 -14.74 -30.25
N LYS A 63 -15.29 -15.24 -29.16
CA LYS A 63 -16.04 -15.49 -27.92
C LYS A 63 -16.21 -14.23 -27.06
N ALA A 64 -15.51 -13.13 -27.34
CA ALA A 64 -15.48 -11.93 -26.51
C ALA A 64 -16.85 -11.40 -26.06
N PRO A 65 -17.91 -11.36 -26.90
CA PRO A 65 -19.24 -10.92 -26.46
C PRO A 65 -19.82 -11.75 -25.31
N SER A 66 -19.53 -13.04 -25.25
CA SER A 66 -19.97 -13.93 -24.16
C SER A 66 -19.22 -13.68 -22.84
N PHE A 67 -18.09 -12.96 -22.89
CA PHE A 67 -17.26 -12.65 -21.73
C PHE A 67 -17.59 -11.34 -21.02
N GLU A 68 -18.44 -10.49 -21.60
CA GLU A 68 -18.72 -9.14 -21.05
C GLU A 68 -19.24 -9.18 -19.60
N MET A 69 -20.04 -10.18 -19.23
CA MET A 69 -20.48 -10.37 -17.85
C MET A 69 -19.30 -10.66 -16.89
N TYR A 70 -18.39 -11.55 -17.28
CA TYR A 70 -17.21 -11.89 -16.47
C TYR A 70 -16.26 -10.69 -16.35
N ILE A 71 -16.03 -9.99 -17.46
CA ILE A 71 -15.22 -8.76 -17.49
C ILE A 71 -15.83 -7.70 -16.57
N SER A 72 -17.14 -7.47 -16.64
CA SER A 72 -17.82 -6.51 -15.77
C SER A 72 -17.64 -6.85 -14.29
N ARG A 73 -17.78 -8.13 -13.91
CA ARG A 73 -17.58 -8.58 -12.52
C ARG A 73 -16.12 -8.49 -12.08
N TYR A 74 -15.18 -8.84 -12.94
CA TYR A 74 -13.75 -8.70 -12.69
C TYR A 74 -13.36 -7.22 -12.46
N LEU A 75 -13.84 -6.31 -13.30
CA LEU A 75 -13.59 -4.87 -13.14
C LEU A 75 -14.24 -4.30 -11.87
N LYS A 76 -15.38 -4.86 -11.42
CA LYS A 76 -15.97 -4.49 -10.13
C LYS A 76 -15.07 -4.87 -8.95
N ILE A 77 -14.38 -6.03 -9.01
CA ILE A 77 -13.37 -6.39 -8.00
C ILE A 77 -12.31 -5.31 -7.95
N ARG A 78 -11.72 -4.92 -9.08
CA ARG A 78 -10.70 -3.85 -9.12
C ARG A 78 -11.22 -2.53 -8.57
N ALA A 79 -12.42 -2.13 -8.96
CA ALA A 79 -13.04 -0.87 -8.54
C ALA A 79 -13.32 -0.81 -7.03
N GLU A 80 -13.38 -1.95 -6.32
CA GLU A 80 -13.52 -2.01 -4.86
C GLU A 80 -12.23 -1.57 -4.14
N TYR A 81 -11.07 -1.91 -4.70
CA TYR A 81 -9.76 -1.70 -4.07
C TYR A 81 -9.03 -0.46 -4.57
N GLU A 82 -9.15 -0.14 -5.85
CA GLU A 82 -8.42 0.94 -6.49
C GLU A 82 -8.55 2.29 -5.74
N PRO A 83 -9.75 2.72 -5.28
CA PRO A 83 -9.87 3.98 -4.54
C PRO A 83 -9.14 3.96 -3.18
N GLN A 84 -9.12 2.81 -2.51
CA GLN A 84 -8.43 2.64 -1.22
C GLN A 84 -6.92 2.62 -1.41
N ILE A 85 -6.44 1.91 -2.45
CA ILE A 85 -5.03 1.87 -2.84
C ILE A 85 -4.56 3.30 -3.14
N GLN A 86 -5.28 4.03 -3.99
CA GLN A 86 -4.95 5.42 -4.34
C GLN A 86 -4.93 6.31 -3.10
N HIS A 87 -5.91 6.18 -2.21
CA HIS A 87 -5.96 6.96 -0.98
C HIS A 87 -4.70 6.80 -0.11
N TYR A 88 -4.27 5.56 0.17
CA TYR A 88 -3.07 5.33 0.97
C TYR A 88 -1.78 5.64 0.24
N GLN A 89 -1.74 5.52 -1.09
CA GLN A 89 -0.61 6.00 -1.89
C GLN A 89 -0.45 7.51 -1.79
N GLU A 90 -1.54 8.26 -1.91
CA GLU A 90 -1.53 9.73 -1.77
C GLU A 90 -1.06 10.15 -0.38
N LEU A 91 -1.52 9.46 0.68
CA LEU A 91 -1.03 9.68 2.04
C LEU A 91 0.48 9.37 2.16
N ALA A 92 0.95 8.24 1.65
CA ALA A 92 2.36 7.89 1.69
C ALA A 92 3.23 8.93 0.97
N GLU A 93 2.82 9.38 -0.22
CA GLU A 93 3.57 10.39 -0.98
C GLU A 93 3.58 11.77 -0.30
N LYS A 94 2.48 12.13 0.37
CA LYS A 94 2.42 13.34 1.18
C LYS A 94 3.43 13.29 2.33
N GLU A 95 3.44 12.20 3.09
CA GLU A 95 4.34 12.07 4.25
C GLU A 95 5.81 11.90 3.81
N LYS A 96 6.08 11.25 2.66
CA LYS A 96 7.42 11.23 2.04
C LYS A 96 7.93 12.63 1.70
N LYS A 97 7.06 13.53 1.27
CA LYS A 97 7.44 14.91 0.98
C LYS A 97 7.89 15.61 2.26
N THR A 98 7.14 15.45 3.35
CA THR A 98 7.51 16.01 4.66
C THR A 98 8.81 15.39 5.19
N LEU A 99 8.99 14.07 5.07
CA LEU A 99 10.24 13.40 5.45
C LEU A 99 11.45 14.00 4.70
N LYS A 100 11.33 14.23 3.38
CA LYS A 100 12.39 14.87 2.58
C LYS A 100 12.72 16.30 3.04
N GLU A 101 11.72 17.04 3.53
CA GLU A 101 11.94 18.39 4.07
C GLU A 101 12.73 18.33 5.40
N ILE A 102 12.43 17.36 6.26
CA ILE A 102 13.17 17.11 7.51
C ILE A 102 14.61 16.67 7.20
N GLU A 103 14.79 15.67 6.34
CA GLU A 103 16.11 15.17 5.92
C GLU A 103 16.96 16.28 5.30
N LYS A 104 16.35 17.16 4.51
CA LYS A 104 17.03 18.33 3.96
C LYS A 104 17.49 19.30 5.05
N GLY A 105 16.66 19.56 6.06
CA GLY A 105 17.04 20.39 7.21
C GLY A 105 18.27 19.82 7.93
N MET A 106 18.28 18.52 8.18
CA MET A 106 19.43 17.83 8.79
C MET A 106 20.69 17.88 7.90
N ASP A 107 20.53 17.81 6.57
CA ASP A 107 21.62 17.98 5.61
C ASP A 107 22.17 19.42 5.58
N ASP A 108 21.31 20.42 5.79
CA ASP A 108 21.70 21.83 5.95
C ASP A 108 22.50 21.99 7.27
N ASP A 109 21.99 21.47 8.40
CA ASP A 109 22.66 21.51 9.71
C ASP A 109 24.03 20.83 9.69
N ARG A 110 24.12 19.67 9.01
CA ARG A 110 25.38 18.93 8.87
C ARG A 110 26.41 19.77 8.11
N ARG A 111 26.00 20.46 7.04
CA ARG A 111 26.90 21.33 6.27
C ARG A 111 27.39 22.52 7.08
N GLU A 112 26.53 23.10 7.90
CA GLU A 112 26.92 24.18 8.83
C GLU A 112 27.95 23.66 9.83
N TYR A 113 27.68 22.54 10.48
CA TYR A 113 28.62 21.89 11.40
C TYR A 113 29.98 21.57 10.75
N GLU A 114 29.99 21.00 9.54
CA GLU A 114 31.22 20.73 8.78
C GLU A 114 31.98 22.02 8.44
N ALA A 115 31.28 23.13 8.18
CA ALA A 115 31.91 24.43 7.95
C ALA A 115 32.56 24.98 9.22
N GLU A 116 31.91 24.83 10.38
CA GLU A 116 32.49 25.22 11.66
C GLU A 116 33.76 24.44 12.00
N LEU A 117 33.78 23.12 11.75
CA LEU A 117 34.97 22.30 11.95
C LEU A 117 36.14 22.74 11.07
N LYS A 118 35.86 23.12 9.81
CA LYS A 118 36.87 23.65 8.90
C LYS A 118 37.44 24.98 9.38
N GLU A 119 36.61 25.84 9.97
CA GLU A 119 37.11 27.09 10.55
C GLU A 119 37.99 26.82 11.78
N CYS A 120 37.60 25.91 12.68
CA CYS A 120 38.46 25.49 13.79
C CYS A 120 39.82 24.94 13.30
N GLU A 121 39.81 24.11 12.25
CA GLU A 121 41.05 23.58 11.66
C GLU A 121 41.92 24.70 11.07
N LYS A 122 41.29 25.71 10.44
CA LYS A 122 41.98 26.86 9.88
C LYS A 122 42.61 27.75 10.96
N GLU A 123 41.89 27.99 12.05
CA GLU A 123 42.40 28.72 13.22
C GLU A 123 43.59 28.00 13.85
N TRP A 124 43.48 26.69 14.09
CA TRP A 124 44.57 25.86 14.59
C TRP A 124 45.82 25.89 13.69
N LYS A 125 45.63 25.78 12.36
CA LYS A 125 46.73 25.92 11.39
C LYS A 125 47.36 27.30 11.43
N ALA A 126 46.56 28.35 11.59
CA ALA A 126 47.05 29.73 11.69
C ALA A 126 47.87 29.95 12.96
N GLU A 127 47.41 29.42 14.11
CA GLU A 127 48.13 29.48 15.39
C GLU A 127 49.49 28.76 15.30
N ARG A 128 49.53 27.56 14.72
CA ARG A 128 50.79 26.83 14.47
C ARG A 128 51.70 27.50 13.45
N ALA A 129 51.14 28.32 12.56
CA ALA A 129 51.89 29.10 11.58
C ALA A 129 52.39 30.45 12.14
N SER A 130 51.94 30.86 13.33
CA SER A 130 52.32 32.11 13.97
C SER A 130 53.83 32.20 14.23
N SER A 131 54.33 33.42 14.36
CA SER A 131 55.72 33.66 14.75
C SER A 131 56.03 33.08 16.12
N ASP A 132 55.08 33.18 17.04
CA ASP A 132 55.26 32.85 18.45
C ASP A 132 55.41 31.33 18.60
N TYR A 133 54.49 30.56 18.01
CA TYR A 133 54.60 29.10 17.96
C TYR A 133 55.89 28.63 17.28
N LYS A 134 56.30 29.26 16.16
CA LYS A 134 57.55 28.93 15.48
C LYS A 134 58.79 29.24 16.32
N ASN A 135 58.74 30.30 17.12
CA ASN A 135 59.83 30.65 18.02
C ASN A 135 59.89 29.68 19.20
N GLU A 136 58.77 29.33 19.81
CA GLU A 136 58.66 28.31 20.85
C GLU A 136 59.18 26.95 20.38
N LEU A 137 58.81 26.53 19.17
CA LEU A 137 59.32 25.30 18.55
C LEU A 137 60.84 25.32 18.37
N LYS A 138 61.41 26.43 17.90
CA LYS A 138 62.87 26.58 17.76
C LYS A 138 63.57 26.51 19.12
N GLU A 139 63.03 27.15 20.15
CA GLU A 139 63.59 27.10 21.50
C GLU A 139 63.46 25.69 22.10
N TYR A 140 62.36 24.99 21.85
CA TYR A 140 62.17 23.59 22.25
C TYR A 140 63.24 22.69 21.66
N GLU A 141 63.50 22.81 20.36
CA GLU A 141 64.55 22.04 19.69
C GLU A 141 65.96 22.36 20.20
N LYS A 142 66.24 23.62 20.58
CA LYS A 142 67.51 24.02 21.20
C LYS A 142 67.65 23.43 22.59
N ALA A 143 66.61 23.50 23.43
CA ALA A 143 66.60 22.91 24.77
C ALA A 143 66.84 21.41 24.70
N ARG A 144 66.16 20.71 23.77
CA ARG A 144 66.35 19.28 23.54
C ARG A 144 67.79 18.92 23.13
N ARG A 145 68.40 19.73 22.24
CA ARG A 145 69.80 19.54 21.80
C ARG A 145 70.82 19.77 22.93
N ARG A 146 70.51 20.67 23.88
CA ARG A 146 71.36 20.98 25.03
C ARG A 146 71.20 20.00 26.21
N GLY A 147 70.22 19.10 26.15
CA GLY A 147 69.88 18.21 27.27
C GLY A 147 69.16 18.91 28.43
N ASP A 148 68.60 20.11 28.19
CA ASP A 148 67.81 20.82 29.21
C ASP A 148 66.39 20.26 29.25
N GLU A 149 66.20 19.22 30.05
CA GLU A 149 64.93 18.49 30.18
C GLU A 149 63.80 19.34 30.78
N VAL A 150 64.12 20.33 31.62
CA VAL A 150 63.10 21.19 32.24
C VAL A 150 62.56 22.15 31.20
N ALA A 151 63.43 22.86 30.48
CA ALA A 151 63.02 23.77 29.43
C ALA A 151 62.31 23.04 28.28
N ALA A 152 62.82 21.88 27.86
CA ALA A 152 62.22 21.08 26.80
C ALA A 152 60.80 20.60 27.17
N ARG A 153 60.58 20.13 28.41
CA ARG A 153 59.24 19.72 28.87
C ARG A 153 58.26 20.89 28.95
N THR A 154 58.70 22.04 29.45
CA THR A 154 57.85 23.23 29.56
C THR A 154 57.41 23.73 28.19
N LEU A 155 58.34 23.87 27.23
CA LEU A 155 58.02 24.32 25.87
C LEU A 155 57.14 23.31 25.13
N LYS A 156 57.39 22.00 25.32
CA LYS A 156 56.52 20.97 24.77
C LYS A 156 55.09 21.08 25.30
N ARG A 157 54.89 21.34 26.58
CA ARG A 157 53.54 21.54 27.15
C ARG A 157 52.81 22.73 26.54
N LEU A 158 53.51 23.83 26.24
CA LEU A 158 52.91 24.97 25.56
C LEU A 158 52.44 24.59 24.14
N MET A 159 53.26 23.84 23.41
CA MET A 159 52.87 23.33 22.09
C MET A 159 51.71 22.32 22.17
N ASP A 160 51.78 21.38 23.12
CA ASP A 160 50.72 20.39 23.34
C ASP A 160 49.40 21.09 23.73
N ALA A 161 49.45 22.22 24.45
CA ALA A 161 48.26 23.00 24.81
C ALA A 161 47.52 23.58 23.59
N VAL A 162 48.23 23.96 22.51
CA VAL A 162 47.61 24.40 21.25
C VAL A 162 46.82 23.25 20.61
N ASP A 163 47.40 22.06 20.59
CA ASP A 163 46.74 20.85 20.04
C ASP A 163 45.59 20.37 20.95
N ASP A 164 45.73 20.50 22.26
CA ASP A 164 44.69 20.18 23.24
C ASP A 164 43.49 21.13 23.12
N ASN A 165 43.73 22.44 23.00
CA ASN A 165 42.67 23.44 22.81
C ASN A 165 41.88 23.18 21.53
N TYR A 166 42.56 22.91 20.42
CA TYR A 166 41.90 22.54 19.16
C TYR A 166 41.03 21.28 19.31
N ARG A 167 41.57 20.22 19.93
CA ARG A 167 40.80 18.99 20.19
C ARG A 167 39.57 19.25 21.06
N ALA A 168 39.71 20.05 22.12
CA ALA A 168 38.63 20.39 23.02
C ALA A 168 37.51 21.18 22.31
N GLU A 169 37.85 22.15 21.45
CA GLU A 169 36.84 22.90 20.69
C GLU A 169 36.13 22.01 19.64
N VAL A 170 36.86 21.12 18.94
CA VAL A 170 36.26 20.14 18.02
C VAL A 170 35.30 19.20 18.77
N GLU A 171 35.71 18.67 19.91
CA GLU A 171 34.89 17.78 20.74
C GLU A 171 33.63 18.50 21.24
N LYS A 172 33.76 19.74 21.69
CA LYS A 172 32.63 20.59 22.13
C LYS A 172 31.64 20.81 21.00
N LYS A 173 32.11 21.14 19.78
CA LYS A 173 31.24 21.29 18.61
C LYS A 173 30.56 19.98 18.23
N GLN A 174 31.28 18.86 18.21
CA GLN A 174 30.72 17.53 17.95
C GLN A 174 29.63 17.16 18.95
N ASN A 175 29.87 17.40 20.24
CA ASN A 175 28.89 17.14 21.30
C ASN A 175 27.64 18.02 21.15
N SER A 176 27.83 19.30 20.80
CA SER A 176 26.72 20.22 20.52
C SER A 176 25.88 19.76 19.33
N TYR A 177 26.53 19.42 18.21
CA TYR A 177 25.87 18.91 17.01
C TYR A 177 25.11 17.61 17.30
N ASN A 178 25.76 16.64 17.96
CA ASN A 178 25.12 15.37 18.32
C ASN A 178 23.91 15.56 19.23
N ARG A 179 23.96 16.52 20.16
CA ARG A 179 22.82 16.84 21.04
C ARG A 179 21.67 17.45 20.24
N PHE A 180 21.97 18.40 19.35
CA PHE A 180 20.99 19.07 18.52
C PHE A 180 20.29 18.12 17.54
N GLN A 181 21.02 17.15 16.99
CA GLN A 181 20.47 16.20 16.01
C GLN A 181 19.59 15.09 16.59
N ARG A 182 19.53 14.90 17.92
CA ARG A 182 18.74 13.81 18.52
C ARG A 182 17.26 13.90 18.19
N GLU A 183 16.67 15.08 18.37
CA GLU A 183 15.25 15.32 18.11
C GLU A 183 14.90 15.22 16.61
N PRO A 184 15.63 15.85 15.67
CA PRO A 184 15.43 15.64 14.23
C PRO A 184 15.55 14.18 13.77
N LEU A 185 16.49 13.43 14.33
CA LEU A 185 16.65 12.00 14.04
C LEU A 185 15.41 11.20 14.46
N GLU A 186 14.90 11.46 15.66
CA GLU A 186 13.69 10.80 16.16
C GLU A 186 12.46 11.15 15.33
N LEU A 187 12.33 12.43 14.96
CA LEU A 187 11.29 12.90 14.05
C LEU A 187 11.38 12.23 12.66
N CYS A 188 12.58 12.01 12.13
CA CYS A 188 12.76 11.25 10.90
C CYS A 188 12.27 9.81 11.03
N GLU A 189 12.58 9.11 12.12
CA GLU A 189 12.14 7.73 12.32
C GLU A 189 10.62 7.63 12.50
N GLU A 190 10.00 8.59 13.20
CA GLU A 190 8.54 8.69 13.27
C GLU A 190 7.91 8.78 11.87
N TRP A 191 8.41 9.68 11.01
CA TRP A 191 7.85 9.87 9.66
C TRP A 191 8.13 8.67 8.75
N LYS A 192 9.29 8.03 8.89
CA LYS A 192 9.61 6.78 8.18
C LYS A 192 8.63 5.67 8.56
N SER A 193 8.28 5.53 9.84
CA SER A 193 7.28 4.57 10.29
C SER A 193 5.90 4.83 9.64
N ILE A 194 5.48 6.11 9.55
CA ILE A 194 4.22 6.49 8.91
C ILE A 194 4.19 6.08 7.43
N VAL A 195 5.26 6.43 6.69
CA VAL A 195 5.38 6.08 5.28
C VAL A 195 5.34 4.56 5.09
N LYS A 196 6.13 3.82 5.88
CA LYS A 196 6.16 2.34 5.85
C LYS A 196 4.78 1.75 6.15
N CYS A 197 4.03 2.32 7.10
CA CYS A 197 2.69 1.88 7.44
C CYS A 197 1.74 2.01 6.25
N TYR A 198 1.68 3.17 5.59
CA TYR A 198 0.81 3.37 4.43
C TYR A 198 1.22 2.51 3.23
N GLU A 199 2.51 2.37 2.96
CA GLU A 199 3.01 1.48 1.90
C GLU A 199 2.67 0.01 2.18
N ALA A 200 2.77 -0.43 3.44
CA ALA A 200 2.36 -1.77 3.84
C ALA A 200 0.84 -1.99 3.64
N ILE A 201 0.01 -0.99 3.94
CA ILE A 201 -1.44 -1.07 3.68
C ILE A 201 -1.73 -1.18 2.17
N VAL A 202 -1.05 -0.38 1.34
CA VAL A 202 -1.16 -0.46 -0.13
C VAL A 202 -0.81 -1.86 -0.62
N ASN A 203 0.29 -2.43 -0.16
CA ASN A 203 0.70 -3.78 -0.53
C ASN A 203 -0.31 -4.84 -0.09
N ARG A 204 -0.85 -4.72 1.14
CA ARG A 204 -1.91 -5.62 1.63
C ARG A 204 -3.15 -5.53 0.74
N LEU A 205 -3.65 -4.33 0.45
CA LEU A 205 -4.82 -4.12 -0.42
C LEU A 205 -4.62 -4.74 -1.81
N ARG A 206 -3.44 -4.56 -2.42
CA ARG A 206 -3.09 -5.18 -3.71
C ARG A 206 -3.10 -6.71 -3.63
N ASN A 207 -2.53 -7.28 -2.58
CA ASN A 207 -2.54 -8.73 -2.36
C ASN A 207 -3.98 -9.26 -2.23
N TYR A 208 -4.84 -8.58 -1.48
CA TYR A 208 -6.26 -8.95 -1.34
C TYR A 208 -7.03 -8.87 -2.65
N GLN A 209 -6.83 -7.78 -3.41
CA GLN A 209 -7.38 -7.65 -4.75
C GLN A 209 -6.93 -8.83 -5.62
N ALA A 210 -5.63 -9.13 -5.64
CA ALA A 210 -5.07 -10.24 -6.42
C ALA A 210 -5.65 -11.60 -6.00
N VAL A 211 -5.92 -11.82 -4.71
CA VAL A 211 -6.60 -13.02 -4.22
C VAL A 211 -8.03 -13.10 -4.74
N LYS A 212 -8.84 -12.02 -4.63
CA LYS A 212 -10.20 -12.01 -5.18
C LYS A 212 -10.21 -12.25 -6.69
N GLU A 213 -9.27 -11.65 -7.41
CA GLU A 213 -9.09 -11.86 -8.86
C GLU A 213 -8.74 -13.32 -9.18
N TYR A 214 -7.82 -13.93 -8.43
CA TYR A 214 -7.46 -15.35 -8.56
C TYR A 214 -8.66 -16.26 -8.32
N VAL A 215 -9.36 -16.08 -7.18
CA VAL A 215 -10.52 -16.88 -6.80
C VAL A 215 -11.63 -16.77 -7.84
N PHE A 216 -11.94 -15.55 -8.29
CA PHE A 216 -12.95 -15.32 -9.33
C PHE A 216 -12.58 -16.02 -10.63
N ARG A 217 -11.32 -15.91 -11.07
CA ARG A 217 -10.83 -16.57 -12.29
C ARG A 217 -11.00 -18.08 -12.22
N VAL A 218 -10.57 -18.71 -11.13
CA VAL A 218 -10.59 -20.17 -11.02
C VAL A 218 -12.02 -20.71 -10.86
N THR A 219 -12.88 -19.99 -10.14
CA THR A 219 -14.18 -20.55 -9.73
C THR A 219 -15.35 -20.14 -10.60
N GLU A 220 -15.21 -19.09 -11.40
CA GLU A 220 -16.32 -18.55 -12.18
C GLU A 220 -16.04 -18.39 -13.67
N VAL A 221 -14.79 -18.13 -14.06
CA VAL A 221 -14.45 -17.87 -15.47
C VAL A 221 -14.24 -19.23 -16.18
N PRO A 222 -14.81 -19.42 -17.39
CA PRO A 222 -14.54 -20.62 -18.19
C PRO A 222 -13.03 -20.82 -18.38
N SER A 223 -12.53 -22.05 -18.25
CA SER A 223 -11.09 -22.31 -18.37
C SER A 223 -10.56 -21.91 -19.74
N GLU A 224 -9.34 -21.38 -19.79
CA GLU A 224 -8.69 -20.97 -21.04
C GLU A 224 -8.62 -22.15 -22.04
N LYS A 225 -8.35 -23.36 -21.53
CA LYS A 225 -8.37 -24.61 -22.30
C LYS A 225 -9.73 -24.89 -22.96
N LEU A 226 -10.84 -24.65 -22.25
CA LEU A 226 -12.18 -24.79 -22.81
C LEU A 226 -12.47 -23.74 -23.89
N VAL A 227 -11.92 -22.53 -23.73
CA VAL A 227 -12.09 -21.45 -24.70
C VAL A 227 -11.32 -21.72 -25.99
N LEU A 228 -10.07 -22.19 -25.88
CA LEU A 228 -9.17 -22.38 -27.02
C LEU A 228 -9.23 -23.78 -27.64
N GLY A 229 -9.66 -24.78 -26.87
CA GLY A 229 -9.68 -26.19 -27.25
C GLY A 229 -8.35 -26.92 -27.02
N HIS A 230 -7.30 -26.21 -26.62
CA HIS A 230 -6.00 -26.78 -26.24
C HIS A 230 -5.39 -25.97 -25.10
N GLU A 231 -4.31 -26.48 -24.53
CA GLU A 231 -3.56 -25.83 -23.47
C GLU A 231 -2.47 -24.93 -24.08
N ILE A 232 -2.29 -23.73 -23.53
CA ILE A 232 -1.15 -22.86 -23.83
C ILE A 232 -0.20 -22.96 -22.63
N GLU A 233 1.02 -23.42 -22.86
CA GLU A 233 2.06 -23.47 -21.83
C GLU A 233 2.29 -22.06 -21.25
N ARG A 234 2.15 -21.93 -19.93
CA ARG A 234 2.62 -20.74 -19.20
C ARG A 234 4.12 -20.88 -18.98
N ARG A 235 4.86 -19.77 -19.08
CA ARG A 235 6.19 -19.75 -18.46
C ARG A 235 6.00 -19.93 -16.96
N SER A 236 6.83 -20.76 -16.33
CA SER A 236 6.77 -21.11 -14.90
C SER A 236 6.83 -19.92 -13.93
N GLU A 237 7.13 -18.73 -14.45
CA GLU A 237 7.26 -17.46 -13.74
C GLU A 237 5.96 -16.62 -13.75
N GLU A 238 4.94 -16.99 -14.54
CA GLU A 238 3.63 -16.30 -14.64
C GLU A 238 2.64 -16.79 -13.57
N LYS A 239 3.10 -16.92 -12.32
CA LYS A 239 2.28 -17.36 -11.20
C LYS A 239 1.42 -16.20 -10.70
N SER A 240 0.13 -16.47 -10.51
CA SER A 240 -0.82 -15.46 -10.02
C SER A 240 -0.42 -14.96 -8.63
N GLU A 241 -0.25 -13.65 -8.46
CA GLU A 241 0.11 -13.04 -7.17
C GLU A 241 -0.84 -13.47 -6.04
N GLY A 242 -2.16 -13.46 -6.29
CA GLY A 242 -3.15 -13.94 -5.34
C GLY A 242 -2.99 -15.42 -4.94
N ARG A 243 -2.59 -16.28 -5.88
CA ARG A 243 -2.32 -17.70 -5.62
C ARG A 243 -1.15 -17.86 -4.64
N GLU A 244 -0.05 -17.17 -4.94
CA GLU A 244 1.14 -17.20 -4.10
C GLU A 244 0.88 -16.60 -2.72
N TYR A 245 0.07 -15.54 -2.65
CA TYR A 245 -0.31 -14.95 -1.38
C TYR A 245 -1.13 -15.91 -0.51
N ILE A 246 -2.07 -16.66 -1.09
CA ILE A 246 -2.80 -17.72 -0.36
C ILE A 246 -1.82 -18.78 0.17
N LEU A 247 -0.89 -19.27 -0.67
CA LEU A 247 0.09 -20.27 -0.26
C LEU A 247 0.99 -19.75 0.87
N LEU A 248 1.43 -18.49 0.77
CA LEU A 248 2.22 -17.83 1.81
C LEU A 248 1.42 -17.74 3.12
N TYR A 249 0.14 -17.39 3.06
CA TYR A 249 -0.75 -17.35 4.23
C TYR A 249 -0.89 -18.73 4.89
N LEU A 250 -1.17 -19.77 4.10
CA LEU A 250 -1.25 -21.15 4.58
C LEU A 250 0.04 -21.59 5.28
N LYS A 251 1.20 -21.25 4.69
CA LYS A 251 2.51 -21.64 5.21
C LYS A 251 2.93 -20.85 6.44
N LYS A 252 2.88 -19.51 6.38
CA LYS A 252 3.46 -18.62 7.40
C LYS A 252 2.50 -18.35 8.55
N ILE A 253 1.21 -18.17 8.26
CA ILE A 253 0.21 -17.79 9.26
C ILE A 253 -0.46 -19.04 9.81
N LEU A 254 -1.08 -19.86 8.95
CA LEU A 254 -1.79 -21.06 9.42
C LEU A 254 -0.87 -22.23 9.79
N LYS A 255 0.42 -22.16 9.42
CA LYS A 255 1.43 -23.21 9.69
C LYS A 255 0.92 -24.59 9.27
N VAL A 256 0.43 -24.68 8.04
CA VAL A 256 0.05 -25.95 7.39
C VAL A 256 1.31 -26.75 7.09
N ASP A 257 1.26 -28.08 7.22
CA ASP A 257 2.38 -28.95 6.89
C ASP A 257 2.69 -28.97 5.39
N GLU A 258 3.94 -29.24 5.04
CA GLU A 258 4.42 -29.12 3.66
C GLU A 258 3.72 -30.11 2.71
N SER A 259 3.29 -31.28 3.20
CA SER A 259 2.63 -32.29 2.37
C SER A 259 1.26 -31.82 1.87
N ARG A 260 0.46 -31.24 2.76
CA ARG A 260 -0.86 -30.66 2.42
C ARG A 260 -0.73 -29.35 1.68
N LEU A 261 0.30 -28.56 1.97
CA LEU A 261 0.60 -27.36 1.20
C LEU A 261 0.91 -27.72 -0.26
N GLN A 262 1.66 -28.80 -0.51
CA GLN A 262 1.95 -29.28 -1.86
C GLN A 262 0.68 -29.82 -2.56
N GLU A 263 -0.19 -30.52 -1.85
CA GLU A 263 -1.50 -30.95 -2.38
C GLU A 263 -2.34 -29.75 -2.84
N ALA A 264 -2.43 -28.70 -2.03
CA ALA A 264 -3.13 -27.48 -2.39
C ALA A 264 -2.44 -26.71 -3.52
N ALA A 265 -1.10 -26.67 -3.54
CA ALA A 265 -0.34 -26.01 -4.60
C ALA A 265 -0.54 -26.67 -5.98
N ASN A 266 -0.82 -27.98 -6.00
CA ASN A 266 -1.07 -28.76 -7.20
C ASN A 266 -2.55 -28.77 -7.62
N ASN A 267 -3.45 -28.15 -6.84
CA ASN A 267 -4.89 -28.16 -7.08
C ASN A 267 -5.50 -26.77 -6.89
N ASP A 268 -5.63 -26.03 -7.99
CA ASP A 268 -6.21 -24.68 -7.99
C ASP A 268 -7.65 -24.63 -7.46
N VAL A 269 -8.43 -25.71 -7.59
CA VAL A 269 -9.81 -25.76 -7.05
C VAL A 269 -9.78 -25.73 -5.51
N ILE A 270 -8.94 -26.56 -4.88
CA ILE A 270 -8.77 -26.55 -3.42
C ILE A 270 -8.34 -25.15 -2.95
N LEU A 271 -7.37 -24.57 -3.65
CA LEU A 271 -6.79 -23.29 -3.27
C LEU A 271 -7.78 -22.13 -3.44
N ALA A 272 -8.60 -22.16 -4.50
CA ALA A 272 -9.63 -21.16 -4.74
C ALA A 272 -10.83 -21.30 -3.78
N GLU A 273 -11.23 -22.51 -3.41
CA GLU A 273 -12.27 -22.74 -2.39
C GLU A 273 -11.80 -22.30 -0.99
N PHE A 274 -10.53 -22.53 -0.66
CA PHE A 274 -9.94 -21.92 0.53
C PHE A 274 -9.94 -20.38 0.41
N GLY A 275 -9.55 -19.85 -0.75
CA GLY A 275 -9.59 -18.41 -1.03
C GLY A 275 -10.97 -17.79 -0.81
N LYS A 276 -12.06 -18.46 -1.22
CA LYS A 276 -13.45 -18.04 -0.90
C LYS A 276 -13.69 -17.98 0.61
N SER A 277 -13.30 -19.03 1.33
CA SER A 277 -13.41 -19.08 2.79
C SER A 277 -12.64 -17.93 3.45
N TRP A 278 -11.44 -17.64 2.94
CA TRP A 278 -10.60 -16.54 3.40
C TRP A 278 -11.21 -15.17 3.12
N ILE A 279 -11.72 -14.92 1.91
CA ILE A 279 -12.42 -13.67 1.58
C ILE A 279 -13.64 -13.47 2.49
N ASN A 280 -14.45 -14.51 2.68
CA ASN A 280 -15.67 -14.46 3.50
C ASN A 280 -15.38 -14.33 5.00
N SER A 281 -14.19 -14.71 5.45
CA SER A 281 -13.80 -14.60 6.85
C SER A 281 -13.70 -13.15 7.35
N GLY A 282 -13.49 -12.19 6.44
CA GLY A 282 -13.30 -10.78 6.74
C GLY A 282 -11.90 -10.41 7.25
N VAL A 283 -10.93 -11.33 7.22
CA VAL A 283 -9.55 -11.12 7.69
C VAL A 283 -8.87 -9.91 7.04
N GLU A 284 -9.26 -9.55 5.82
CA GLU A 284 -8.82 -8.31 5.15
C GLU A 284 -8.98 -7.06 6.01
N LYS A 285 -10.18 -6.84 6.54
CA LYS A 285 -10.50 -5.65 7.33
C LYS A 285 -9.70 -5.64 8.63
N LEU A 286 -9.48 -6.82 9.21
CA LEU A 286 -8.66 -6.98 10.40
C LEU A 286 -7.20 -6.64 10.11
N LEU A 287 -6.61 -7.13 9.01
CA LEU A 287 -5.23 -6.80 8.66
C LEU A 287 -5.04 -5.31 8.42
N ILE A 288 -5.99 -4.62 7.79
CA ILE A 288 -5.87 -3.15 7.61
C ILE A 288 -5.93 -2.44 8.97
N LYS A 289 -6.88 -2.83 9.84
CA LYS A 289 -7.03 -2.26 11.18
C LYS A 289 -5.80 -2.51 12.05
N GLU A 290 -5.21 -3.69 11.97
CA GLU A 290 -3.98 -4.04 12.66
C GLU A 290 -2.80 -3.19 12.19
N ARG A 291 -2.58 -3.03 10.88
CA ARG A 291 -1.46 -2.24 10.38
C ARG A 291 -1.59 -0.77 10.77
N LEU A 292 -2.80 -0.22 10.75
CA LEU A 292 -3.08 1.13 11.23
C LEU A 292 -2.79 1.28 12.73
N ASN A 293 -3.17 0.29 13.54
CA ASN A 293 -2.90 0.28 14.96
C ASN A 293 -1.40 0.16 15.26
N GLU A 294 -0.69 -0.76 14.59
CA GLU A 294 0.77 -0.90 14.68
C GLU A 294 1.50 0.39 14.29
N GLY A 295 1.12 1.01 13.17
CA GLY A 295 1.71 2.29 12.76
C GLY A 295 1.37 3.43 13.73
N SER A 296 0.27 3.34 14.48
CA SER A 296 -0.05 4.32 15.52
C SER A 296 0.79 4.09 16.78
N ILE A 297 1.03 2.83 17.16
CA ILE A 297 1.95 2.46 18.23
C ILE A 297 3.37 2.95 17.93
N GLU A 298 3.91 2.61 16.75
CA GLU A 298 5.27 3.01 16.36
C GLU A 298 5.44 4.54 16.36
N ARG A 299 4.47 5.27 15.78
CA ARG A 299 4.45 6.74 15.85
C ARG A 299 4.47 7.29 17.26
N LEU A 300 3.57 6.80 18.12
CA LEU A 300 3.44 7.30 19.49
C LEU A 300 4.70 7.02 20.29
N GLN A 301 5.36 5.89 20.06
CA GLN A 301 6.65 5.57 20.69
C GLN A 301 7.74 6.58 20.31
N HIS A 302 7.87 6.91 19.02
CA HIS A 302 8.82 7.92 18.56
C HIS A 302 8.45 9.33 19.05
N ALA A 303 7.16 9.67 19.05
CA ALA A 303 6.68 10.94 19.58
C ALA A 303 7.01 11.08 21.08
N ILE A 304 6.76 10.04 21.89
CA ILE A 304 7.12 10.03 23.32
C ILE A 304 8.63 10.19 23.50
N GLU A 305 9.45 9.51 22.70
CA GLU A 305 10.90 9.64 22.79
C GLU A 305 11.38 11.04 22.39
N SER A 306 10.77 11.64 21.36
CA SER A 306 11.03 13.03 20.97
C SER A 306 10.74 14.01 22.11
N HIS A 307 9.59 13.85 22.79
CA HIS A 307 9.27 14.66 23.97
C HIS A 307 10.26 14.45 25.12
N LYS A 308 10.71 13.20 25.38
CA LYS A 308 11.75 12.94 26.39
C LYS A 308 13.06 13.63 26.07
N ILE A 309 13.47 13.64 24.80
CA ILE A 309 14.64 14.39 24.35
C ILE A 309 14.45 15.87 24.66
N LEU A 310 13.32 16.46 24.27
CA LEU A 310 13.01 17.87 24.52
C LEU A 310 13.04 18.23 26.02
N LEU A 311 12.44 17.39 26.87
CA LEU A 311 12.44 17.57 28.33
C LEU A 311 13.85 17.53 28.94
N SER A 312 14.79 16.83 28.30
CA SER A 312 16.20 16.77 28.73
C SER A 312 17.08 17.90 28.18
N THR A 313 16.59 18.66 27.19
CA THR A 313 17.39 19.66 26.46
C THR A 313 16.96 21.09 26.71
N VAL A 314 15.68 21.33 27.01
CA VAL A 314 15.09 22.66 27.17
C VAL A 314 14.95 23.03 28.65
N SER A 315 15.15 24.30 28.98
CA SER A 315 14.98 24.83 30.34
C SER A 315 13.77 25.78 30.50
N ASP A 316 13.09 26.11 29.40
CA ASP A 316 11.92 27.00 29.40
C ASP A 316 10.71 26.29 30.05
N PRO A 317 10.17 26.81 31.17
CA PRO A 317 9.09 26.14 31.90
C PRO A 317 7.79 25.97 31.11
N ASP A 318 7.46 26.91 30.21
CA ASP A 318 6.24 26.83 29.41
C ASP A 318 6.35 25.77 28.31
N ILE A 319 7.54 25.63 27.72
CA ILE A 319 7.84 24.57 26.75
C ILE A 319 7.82 23.21 27.44
N LEU A 320 8.47 23.08 28.59
CA LEU A 320 8.50 21.84 29.36
C LEU A 320 7.09 21.36 29.73
N ARG A 321 6.26 22.25 30.30
CA ARG A 321 4.89 21.88 30.68
C ARG A 321 4.06 21.41 29.48
N ARG A 322 4.17 22.08 28.33
CA ARG A 322 3.46 21.65 27.10
C ARG A 322 3.95 20.30 26.60
N ALA A 323 5.24 20.03 26.71
CA ALA A 323 5.82 18.76 26.30
C ALA A 323 5.42 17.61 27.23
N GLU A 324 5.37 17.86 28.55
CA GLU A 324 4.82 16.92 29.53
C GLU A 324 3.35 16.61 29.24
N ASP A 325 2.51 17.64 29.07
CA ASP A 325 1.08 17.48 28.75
C ASP A 325 0.88 16.66 27.46
N ALA A 326 1.69 16.90 26.42
CA ALA A 326 1.62 16.18 25.15
C ALA A 326 2.15 14.74 25.23
N MET A 327 3.19 14.51 26.03
CA MET A 327 3.74 13.18 26.28
C MET A 327 2.74 12.31 27.06
N ASP A 328 2.13 12.85 28.12
CA ASP A 328 1.10 12.17 28.90
C ASP A 328 -0.10 11.76 28.05
N GLU A 329 -0.52 12.63 27.12
CA GLU A 329 -1.60 12.31 26.18
C GLU A 329 -1.20 11.23 25.17
N SER A 330 0.06 11.26 24.71
CA SER A 330 0.61 10.24 23.82
C SER A 330 0.71 8.88 24.51
N GLU A 331 1.12 8.84 25.78
CA GLU A 331 1.18 7.62 26.59
C GLU A 331 -0.20 7.01 26.82
N LYS A 332 -1.22 7.83 27.15
CA LYS A 332 -2.60 7.34 27.27
C LYS A 332 -3.11 6.76 25.96
N THR A 333 -2.86 7.45 24.84
CA THR A 333 -3.25 6.96 23.51
C THR A 333 -2.52 5.66 23.17
N LEU A 334 -1.23 5.55 23.53
CA LEU A 334 -0.43 4.34 23.33
C LEU A 334 -1.04 3.17 24.10
N ASP A 335 -1.45 3.36 25.36
CA ASP A 335 -2.12 2.33 26.15
C ASP A 335 -3.44 1.85 25.50
N GLU A 336 -4.21 2.76 24.91
CA GLU A 336 -5.43 2.41 24.16
C GLU A 336 -5.11 1.62 22.88
N CYS A 337 -4.07 1.99 22.14
CA CYS A 337 -3.61 1.25 20.97
C CYS A 337 -3.09 -0.15 21.35
N MET A 338 -2.42 -0.27 22.51
CA MET A 338 -1.92 -1.55 23.02
C MET A 338 -3.06 -2.49 23.43
N LYS A 339 -4.13 -1.96 24.05
CA LYS A 339 -5.38 -2.72 24.30
C LYS A 339 -6.02 -3.17 22.99
N THR A 340 -6.13 -2.26 22.02
CA THR A 340 -6.68 -2.56 20.69
C THR A 340 -5.89 -3.66 19.98
N ARG A 341 -4.55 -3.64 20.08
CA ARG A 341 -3.68 -4.72 19.56
C ARG A 341 -4.04 -6.06 20.17
N GLY A 342 -4.16 -6.12 21.50
CA GLY A 342 -4.53 -7.35 22.20
C GLY A 342 -5.90 -7.91 21.80
N ASP A 343 -6.87 -7.05 21.50
CA ASP A 343 -8.19 -7.48 21.02
C ASP A 343 -8.16 -7.96 19.56
N LEU A 344 -7.38 -7.29 18.71
CA LEU A 344 -7.13 -7.73 17.34
C LEU A 344 -6.43 -9.10 17.31
N ASP A 345 -5.41 -9.31 18.15
CA ASP A 345 -4.69 -10.58 18.24
C ASP A 345 -5.64 -11.74 18.59
N LYS A 346 -6.56 -11.54 19.54
CA LYS A 346 -7.60 -12.53 19.87
C LYS A 346 -8.50 -12.82 18.67
N GLU A 347 -8.90 -11.78 17.94
CA GLU A 347 -9.77 -11.93 16.78
C GLU A 347 -9.07 -12.66 15.62
N PHE A 348 -7.80 -12.34 15.34
CA PHE A 348 -6.99 -13.07 14.36
C PHE A 348 -6.84 -14.54 14.74
N ASN A 349 -6.46 -14.84 15.97
CA ASN A 349 -6.29 -16.22 16.41
C ASN A 349 -7.56 -17.04 16.21
N ARG A 350 -8.73 -16.46 16.50
CA ARG A 350 -10.02 -17.10 16.24
C ARG A 350 -10.23 -17.35 14.74
N LYS A 351 -9.97 -16.35 13.90
CA LYS A 351 -10.13 -16.45 12.44
C LYS A 351 -9.16 -17.44 11.81
N ASP A 352 -7.91 -17.47 12.25
CA ASP A 352 -6.90 -18.41 11.77
C ASP A 352 -7.28 -19.85 12.12
N LEU A 353 -7.86 -20.08 13.30
CA LEU A 353 -8.36 -21.41 13.66
C LEU A 353 -9.55 -21.83 12.79
N GLU A 354 -10.51 -20.92 12.55
CA GLU A 354 -11.66 -21.14 11.64
C GLU A 354 -11.17 -21.50 10.22
N LEU A 355 -10.20 -20.73 9.70
CA LEU A 355 -9.62 -20.91 8.37
C LEU A 355 -8.78 -22.17 8.26
N LYS A 356 -7.99 -22.50 9.28
CA LYS A 356 -7.22 -23.74 9.31
C LYS A 356 -8.15 -24.95 9.30
N ALA A 357 -9.23 -24.91 10.07
CA ALA A 357 -10.26 -25.95 10.03
C ALA A 357 -10.94 -26.04 8.64
N ALA A 358 -11.21 -24.90 7.98
CA ALA A 358 -11.76 -24.87 6.63
C ALA A 358 -10.81 -25.48 5.60
N PHE A 359 -9.54 -25.10 5.61
CA PHE A 359 -8.51 -25.71 4.78
C PHE A 359 -8.40 -27.21 5.02
N ASN A 360 -8.52 -27.63 6.29
CA ASN A 360 -8.40 -29.03 6.62
C ASN A 360 -9.48 -29.89 5.95
N ARG A 361 -10.73 -29.44 6.00
CA ARG A 361 -11.87 -30.11 5.36
C ARG A 361 -11.72 -30.22 3.83
N LEU A 362 -11.08 -29.24 3.19
CA LEU A 362 -10.86 -29.23 1.75
C LEU A 362 -9.79 -30.23 1.28
N THR A 363 -8.91 -30.66 2.18
CA THR A 363 -7.80 -31.59 1.90
C THR A 363 -8.01 -32.95 2.54
N GLU A 364 -9.17 -33.20 3.16
CA GLU A 364 -9.53 -34.52 3.69
C GLU A 364 -9.85 -35.51 2.55
N PRO A 365 -9.50 -36.80 2.68
CA PRO A 365 -9.70 -37.78 1.61
C PRO A 365 -11.16 -37.97 1.17
N ASP A 366 -12.14 -37.77 2.07
CA ASP A 366 -13.55 -38.03 1.81
C ASP A 366 -14.25 -36.92 1.00
N THR A 367 -13.75 -35.68 1.01
CA THR A 367 -14.28 -34.57 0.19
C THR A 367 -13.78 -34.61 -1.26
N ARG A 368 -12.83 -35.51 -1.59
CA ARG A 368 -12.22 -35.65 -2.93
C ARG A 368 -13.22 -36.00 -4.03
N LYS A 369 -14.31 -36.72 -3.71
CA LYS A 369 -15.31 -37.17 -4.71
C LYS A 369 -16.15 -36.02 -5.29
N LEU A 370 -16.42 -34.97 -4.50
CA LEU A 370 -17.25 -33.84 -4.93
C LEU A 370 -16.47 -32.82 -5.78
N ALA A 371 -15.17 -32.67 -5.55
CA ALA A 371 -14.33 -31.74 -6.31
C ALA A 371 -13.92 -32.28 -7.70
N SER A 372 -13.76 -33.60 -7.85
CA SER A 372 -13.46 -34.22 -9.13
C SER A 372 -14.64 -34.25 -10.10
N GLU A 373 -15.88 -34.36 -9.60
CA GLU A 373 -17.09 -34.39 -10.42
C GLU A 373 -17.52 -33.00 -10.92
N ASN A 374 -17.15 -31.94 -10.20
CA ASN A 374 -17.35 -30.55 -10.65
C ASN A 374 -16.35 -30.12 -11.74
N ASN A 375 -15.26 -30.86 -11.94
CA ASN A 375 -14.28 -30.59 -12.99
C ASN A 375 -14.79 -30.96 -14.41
N THR A 376 -15.93 -31.65 -14.51
CA THR A 376 -16.60 -31.97 -15.78
C THR A 376 -17.79 -31.08 -16.13
N ASN A 377 -18.30 -30.25 -15.21
CA ASN A 377 -19.44 -29.38 -15.47
C ASN A 377 -19.03 -27.90 -15.65
N SER A 378 -18.17 -27.66 -16.65
CA SER A 378 -18.10 -26.37 -17.35
C SER A 378 -19.06 -26.33 -18.56
N ALA A 379 -20.25 -26.92 -18.42
CA ALA A 379 -21.32 -26.84 -19.40
C ALA A 379 -22.39 -25.86 -18.93
N ASN A 380 -22.04 -24.57 -18.86
CA ASN A 380 -23.02 -23.48 -18.83
C ASN A 380 -22.68 -22.46 -19.91
N ILE A 381 -22.74 -22.94 -21.16
CA ILE A 381 -23.06 -22.11 -22.30
C ILE A 381 -24.39 -22.66 -22.82
N VAL A 382 -25.37 -21.77 -22.97
CA VAL A 382 -26.77 -22.00 -23.40
C VAL A 382 -27.77 -22.35 -22.27
N LYS A 383 -28.24 -21.31 -21.56
CA LYS A 383 -29.68 -21.03 -21.31
C LYS A 383 -29.85 -19.69 -20.58
N ALA A 384 -29.49 -18.61 -21.27
CA ALA A 384 -29.89 -17.25 -20.90
C ALA A 384 -30.80 -16.69 -22.00
N THR A 385 -31.95 -17.33 -22.19
CA THR A 385 -33.08 -16.72 -22.90
C THR A 385 -34.37 -17.35 -22.37
N THR A 386 -35.32 -16.48 -22.06
CA THR A 386 -36.69 -16.74 -21.62
C THR A 386 -36.90 -17.38 -20.24
N THR A 387 -37.04 -16.53 -19.21
CA THR A 387 -38.22 -16.66 -18.34
C THR A 387 -38.67 -15.27 -17.91
N LYS A 388 -39.92 -14.96 -18.29
CA LYS A 388 -40.64 -13.75 -17.95
C LYS A 388 -40.94 -13.70 -16.45
N GLN A 389 -41.04 -12.48 -15.96
CA GLN A 389 -41.73 -12.08 -14.74
C GLN A 389 -42.97 -12.94 -14.46
N SER A 390 -43.14 -13.34 -13.20
CA SER A 390 -44.47 -13.35 -12.61
C SER A 390 -44.36 -13.04 -11.13
N ASN A 391 -45.02 -11.95 -10.76
CA ASN A 391 -45.30 -11.51 -9.41
C ASN A 391 -46.13 -12.58 -8.68
N ASN A 392 -45.94 -12.74 -7.38
CA ASN A 392 -47.07 -13.09 -6.53
C ASN A 392 -46.94 -12.47 -5.14
N SER A 393 -47.76 -11.44 -4.94
CA SER A 393 -48.11 -10.87 -3.64
C SER A 393 -49.08 -11.81 -2.94
N GLN A 394 -48.87 -12.08 -1.65
CA GLN A 394 -49.97 -12.42 -0.74
C GLN A 394 -49.85 -11.65 0.57
N THR A 395 -50.86 -10.81 0.74
CA THR A 395 -51.29 -10.04 1.90
C THR A 395 -51.77 -10.93 3.04
N VAL A 396 -51.48 -10.55 4.29
CA VAL A 396 -52.34 -10.82 5.45
C VAL A 396 -52.41 -9.57 6.34
N THR A 397 -53.58 -9.36 6.91
CA THR A 397 -54.20 -8.09 7.34
C THR A 397 -54.16 -7.91 8.87
N ILE A 398 -53.83 -6.69 9.31
CA ILE A 398 -54.31 -5.85 10.44
C ILE A 398 -54.75 -6.50 11.78
N ALA A 399 -54.16 -6.05 12.89
CA ALA A 399 -54.87 -5.46 14.06
C ALA A 399 -53.91 -4.78 15.09
N GLN A 400 -54.14 -3.50 15.36
CA GLN A 400 -53.76 -2.73 16.57
C GLN A 400 -55.00 -2.56 17.47
N PRO A 401 -54.86 -2.21 18.77
CA PRO A 401 -54.89 -0.80 19.24
C PRO A 401 -53.91 -0.55 20.43
N ALA A 402 -53.70 0.61 21.04
CA ALA A 402 -53.60 2.05 20.72
C ALA A 402 -53.46 2.79 22.09
N ALA A 403 -52.50 3.73 22.25
CA ALA A 403 -52.44 4.89 23.20
C ALA A 403 -50.96 5.38 23.32
N VAL A 404 -50.42 6.45 22.68
CA VAL A 404 -50.63 7.94 22.73
C VAL A 404 -50.29 8.51 24.13
N LYS A 405 -49.32 9.42 24.44
CA LYS A 405 -48.53 10.55 23.82
C LYS A 405 -47.40 10.97 24.84
N PRO A 406 -46.53 12.02 24.67
CA PRO A 406 -46.26 12.92 23.54
C PRO A 406 -44.76 13.20 23.16
N SER A 407 -44.52 13.37 21.85
CA SER A 407 -43.73 14.41 21.14
C SER A 407 -42.36 14.92 21.69
N GLU A 408 -41.27 14.51 21.02
CA GLU A 408 -40.11 15.37 20.71
C GLU A 408 -39.71 15.19 19.23
N LYS A 409 -39.38 16.30 18.55
CA LYS A 409 -39.03 16.34 17.12
C LYS A 409 -37.72 15.59 16.86
N GLN A 410 -37.78 14.45 16.18
CA GLN A 410 -36.60 13.77 15.65
C GLN A 410 -36.07 14.51 14.42
N GLU A 411 -35.02 15.30 14.61
CA GLU A 411 -34.16 15.77 13.52
C GLU A 411 -33.33 14.57 13.02
N LYS A 412 -33.44 14.24 11.72
CA LYS A 412 -32.70 13.15 11.10
C LYS A 412 -31.21 13.53 11.00
N GLY A 413 -30.36 12.93 11.82
CA GLY A 413 -28.91 13.13 11.73
C GLY A 413 -28.28 12.36 10.56
N VAL A 414 -27.13 12.82 10.07
CA VAL A 414 -26.26 12.09 9.12
C VAL A 414 -25.07 11.50 9.87
N THR A 415 -24.93 10.18 9.80
CA THR A 415 -23.83 9.45 10.44
C THR A 415 -22.55 9.59 9.61
N CYS A 416 -21.44 9.93 10.26
CA CYS A 416 -20.16 10.00 9.59
C CYS A 416 -19.66 8.60 9.21
N GLY A 417 -19.45 8.34 7.91
CA GLY A 417 -18.90 7.07 7.44
C GLY A 417 -17.45 6.79 7.85
N ASN A 418 -16.73 7.79 8.40
CA ASN A 418 -15.35 7.64 8.86
C ASN A 418 -15.26 7.37 10.37
N CYS A 419 -15.92 8.17 11.22
CA CYS A 419 -15.83 8.04 12.69
C CYS A 419 -17.08 7.46 13.36
N GLY A 420 -18.15 7.18 12.61
CA GLY A 420 -19.40 6.60 13.12
C GLY A 420 -20.27 7.53 13.97
N LYS A 421 -19.84 8.77 14.25
CA LYS A 421 -20.61 9.73 15.05
C LYS A 421 -21.71 10.42 14.23
N GLU A 422 -22.85 10.67 14.85
CA GLU A 422 -23.97 11.41 14.25
C GLU A 422 -23.70 12.90 14.15
N ASN A 423 -24.06 13.51 13.03
CA ASN A 423 -23.96 14.94 12.77
C ASN A 423 -25.34 15.50 12.40
N LYS A 424 -25.53 16.81 12.55
CA LYS A 424 -26.80 17.47 12.17
C LYS A 424 -27.10 17.30 10.68
N ASP A 425 -28.38 17.24 10.34
CA ASP A 425 -28.82 17.20 8.94
C ASP A 425 -28.23 18.36 8.12
N GLY A 426 -27.76 18.07 6.91
CA GLY A 426 -27.11 19.07 6.05
C GLY A 426 -25.69 19.52 6.46
N ALA A 427 -25.06 18.90 7.47
CA ALA A 427 -23.68 19.19 7.83
C ALA A 427 -22.72 18.86 6.66
N LYS A 428 -21.98 19.86 6.17
CA LYS A 428 -21.02 19.67 5.06
C LYS A 428 -19.78 18.88 5.47
N PHE A 429 -19.41 18.96 6.76
CA PHE A 429 -18.27 18.28 7.37
C PHE A 429 -18.69 17.68 8.71
N CYS A 430 -18.05 16.57 9.10
CA CYS A 430 -18.22 15.98 10.40
C CYS A 430 -17.63 16.89 11.47
N ARG A 431 -18.43 17.24 12.48
CA ARG A 431 -17.98 18.13 13.57
C ARG A 431 -16.97 17.48 14.52
N TYR A 432 -16.77 16.16 14.40
CA TYR A 432 -15.92 15.38 15.30
C TYR A 432 -14.60 14.96 14.67
N CYS A 433 -14.56 14.72 13.35
CA CYS A 433 -13.33 14.29 12.66
C CYS A 433 -13.02 15.10 11.38
N GLY A 434 -13.82 16.11 11.04
CA GLY A 434 -13.61 16.97 9.88
C GLY A 434 -13.93 16.34 8.51
N THR A 435 -14.30 15.05 8.46
CA THR A 435 -14.59 14.36 7.19
C THR A 435 -15.79 14.98 6.45
N PRO A 436 -15.68 15.32 5.16
CA PRO A 436 -16.81 15.85 4.39
C PRO A 436 -17.92 14.79 4.29
N LEU A 437 -19.15 15.18 4.64
CA LEU A 437 -20.31 14.26 4.68
C LEU A 437 -21.15 14.32 3.40
N VAL A 438 -20.86 15.28 2.51
CA VAL A 438 -21.52 15.43 1.22
C VAL A 438 -20.59 14.92 0.13
N ALA A 439 -20.93 13.77 -0.46
CA ALA A 439 -20.25 13.29 -1.65
C ALA A 439 -20.49 14.28 -2.80
N LYS A 440 -19.43 14.95 -3.28
CA LYS A 440 -19.50 15.67 -4.55
C LYS A 440 -19.70 14.61 -5.63
N SER A 441 -20.85 14.61 -6.30
CA SER A 441 -21.14 13.68 -7.39
C SER A 441 -20.11 13.91 -8.51
N ILE A 442 -19.16 12.99 -8.61
CA ILE A 442 -18.21 12.95 -9.70
C ILE A 442 -18.97 12.41 -10.91
N ARG A 443 -18.98 13.18 -11.99
CA ARG A 443 -19.62 12.80 -13.25
C ARG A 443 -18.55 12.54 -14.30
N PHE A 444 -18.79 11.59 -15.18
CA PHE A 444 -17.90 11.25 -16.27
C PHE A 444 -18.56 11.59 -17.60
N CYS A 445 -17.78 12.07 -18.56
CA CYS A 445 -18.27 12.35 -19.90
C CYS A 445 -18.71 11.06 -20.57
N THR A 446 -19.95 11.03 -21.09
CA THR A 446 -20.49 9.86 -21.79
C THR A 446 -19.77 9.55 -23.09
N GLU A 447 -19.13 10.54 -23.71
CA GLU A 447 -18.44 10.39 -25.00
C GLU A 447 -16.99 9.94 -24.87
N CYS A 448 -16.24 10.47 -23.90
CA CYS A 448 -14.79 10.19 -23.78
C CYS A 448 -14.37 9.60 -22.43
N GLY A 449 -15.30 9.44 -21.49
CA GLY A 449 -15.03 8.92 -20.15
C GLY A 449 -14.26 9.87 -19.22
N HIS A 450 -13.93 11.09 -19.66
CA HIS A 450 -13.16 12.03 -18.85
C HIS A 450 -13.97 12.58 -17.67
N LYS A 451 -13.32 12.77 -16.52
CA LYS A 451 -13.93 13.27 -15.29
C LYS A 451 -14.35 14.74 -15.44
N ILE A 452 -15.62 15.03 -15.19
CA ILE A 452 -16.20 16.38 -15.24
C ILE A 452 -16.27 16.92 -13.82
N ARG A 453 -15.77 18.14 -13.62
CA ARG A 453 -15.89 18.85 -12.35
C ARG A 453 -17.34 19.30 -12.13
N PRO A 454 -17.86 19.31 -10.88
CA PRO A 454 -19.21 19.77 -10.59
C PRO A 454 -19.49 21.17 -11.19
N GLY A 455 -20.58 21.32 -11.93
CA GLY A 455 -20.99 22.57 -12.58
C GLY A 455 -20.36 22.86 -13.96
N GLY A 456 -19.58 21.92 -14.53
CA GLY A 456 -19.02 22.07 -15.87
C GLY A 456 -20.08 21.79 -16.96
N LYS A 457 -20.37 22.77 -17.82
CA LYS A 457 -21.31 22.64 -18.97
C LYS A 457 -20.69 21.97 -20.20
N PHE A 458 -19.37 21.78 -20.22
CA PHE A 458 -18.61 21.18 -21.31
C PHE A 458 -17.51 20.27 -20.77
N CYS A 459 -17.24 19.17 -21.48
CA CYS A 459 -16.12 18.28 -21.15
C CYS A 459 -14.78 18.99 -21.46
N PRO A 460 -13.85 19.08 -20.50
CA PRO A 460 -12.56 19.74 -20.72
C PRO A 460 -11.61 18.96 -21.65
N ALA A 461 -11.88 17.68 -21.90
CA ALA A 461 -11.03 16.84 -22.74
C ALA A 461 -11.49 16.78 -24.20
N CYS A 462 -12.80 16.72 -24.46
CA CYS A 462 -13.33 16.54 -25.82
C CYS A 462 -14.27 17.66 -26.29
N GLY A 463 -14.59 18.64 -25.44
CA GLY A 463 -15.43 19.79 -25.80
C GLY A 463 -16.94 19.48 -25.88
N THR A 464 -17.37 18.22 -25.70
CA THR A 464 -18.78 17.85 -25.74
C THR A 464 -19.57 18.58 -24.65
N LYS A 465 -20.70 19.18 -25.04
CA LYS A 465 -21.65 19.81 -24.10
C LYS A 465 -22.26 18.74 -23.21
N VAL A 466 -22.28 18.99 -21.90
CA VAL A 466 -22.79 18.07 -20.89
C VAL A 466 -23.85 18.80 -20.07
N GLU A 467 -25.00 18.15 -19.89
CA GLU A 467 -26.11 18.69 -19.11
C GLU A 467 -26.01 18.29 -17.64
N ASP A 468 -26.65 19.08 -16.77
CA ASP A 468 -26.62 18.89 -15.32
C ASP A 468 -27.45 17.69 -14.84
#